data_AF-A0A357YVL5-F1
#
_entry.id   AF-A0A357YVL5-F1
#
_cell.length_a   1.000
_cell.length_b   1.000
_cell.length_c   1.000
_cell.angle_alpha   90.00
_cell.angle_beta   90.00
_cell.angle_gamma   90.00
#
_symmetry.space_group_name_H-M   'P 1'
#
loop_
_entity.id
_entity.type
_entity.pdbx_description
1 polymer ?
#
loop_
_entity_poly.entity_id
_entity_poly.type
_entity_poly.pdbx_seq_one_letter_code
_entity_poly.pdbx_strand_id
1 'polypeptide(L)'
;MAENRTHLPANLTNIFLATMNLCLYLHIFLTGLCFAAEMTSDPIEQLNSIENVTAKINQINDRLTTLGAVKSDQVAQEFGVSTEDFDKRLTDLRMLRSAHERLLYSIKALDTSKNDVLSVKERYENYKTRGMITKAPYTLTFLDTIQEELSNVERRQLNIDLTAEVLNRELLADNERLQSLEKKKRRIDETVSAKDAKSQTTQRWHSETIDIQLREIQIIIQTKENELKRYETEKKLAALHLALLKEQTGVIKANLAFDPQDLNNQLDSVKEKRTELGKETERLRSEQEIVERKWTSNQSRCAS
;
A
#
# COMPACT_ATOMS: atom_id res chain seq x y z
N MET A 1 -44.42 -30.61 46.16
CA MET A 1 -43.25 -30.57 45.27
C MET A 1 -43.63 -31.25 43.98
N ALA A 2 -43.95 -30.48 42.95
CA ALA A 2 -44.20 -30.99 41.59
C ALA A 2 -43.29 -30.20 40.66
N GLU A 3 -42.21 -30.85 40.20
CA GLU A 3 -41.31 -30.31 39.18
C GLU A 3 -42.03 -30.32 37.84
N ASN A 4 -42.42 -29.15 37.36
CA ASN A 4 -42.99 -28.96 36.04
C ASN A 4 -41.85 -28.74 35.04
N ARG A 5 -41.29 -29.83 34.49
CA ARG A 5 -40.32 -29.75 33.38
C ARG A 5 -41.08 -29.64 32.07
N THR A 6 -41.12 -28.42 31.54
CA THR A 6 -41.55 -28.10 30.17
C THR A 6 -40.62 -28.78 29.17
N HIS A 7 -40.98 -29.97 28.70
CA HIS A 7 -40.41 -30.57 27.51
C HIS A 7 -40.95 -29.83 26.29
N LEU A 8 -40.19 -28.84 25.79
CA LEU A 8 -40.35 -28.37 24.42
C LEU A 8 -40.03 -29.55 23.47
N PRO A 9 -40.94 -29.90 22.55
CA PRO A 9 -40.74 -31.05 21.67
C PRO A 9 -39.57 -30.77 20.73
N ALA A 10 -38.63 -31.73 20.63
CA ALA A 10 -37.43 -31.68 19.78
C ALA A 10 -37.71 -31.35 18.30
N ASN A 11 -38.97 -31.52 17.84
CA ASN A 11 -39.42 -31.09 16.53
C ASN A 11 -39.41 -29.57 16.32
N LEU A 12 -39.72 -28.76 17.33
CA LEU A 12 -39.72 -27.30 17.19
C LEU A 12 -38.31 -26.73 17.06
N THR A 13 -37.34 -27.29 17.79
CA THR A 13 -35.92 -26.92 17.66
C THR A 13 -35.33 -27.32 16.30
N ASN A 14 -35.72 -28.48 15.75
CA ASN A 14 -35.28 -28.90 14.41
C ASN A 14 -35.91 -28.04 13.29
N ILE A 15 -37.17 -27.65 13.44
CA ILE A 15 -37.83 -26.74 12.50
C ILE A 15 -37.20 -25.35 12.55
N PHE A 16 -36.89 -24.83 13.75
CA PHE A 16 -36.19 -23.54 13.90
C PHE A 16 -34.76 -23.55 13.34
N LEU A 17 -34.00 -24.64 13.53
CA LEU A 17 -32.69 -24.78 12.91
C LEU A 17 -32.77 -24.88 11.39
N ALA A 18 -33.76 -25.61 10.87
CA ALA A 18 -33.97 -25.77 9.44
C ALA A 18 -34.40 -24.46 8.78
N THR A 19 -35.27 -23.67 9.41
CA THR A 19 -35.70 -22.36 8.90
C THR A 19 -34.60 -21.31 9.03
N MET A 20 -33.81 -21.30 10.12
CA MET A 20 -32.63 -20.44 10.21
C MET A 20 -31.60 -20.76 9.15
N ASN A 21 -31.30 -22.05 8.93
CA ASN A 21 -30.41 -22.47 7.85
C ASN A 21 -30.98 -22.07 6.49
N LEU A 22 -32.25 -22.32 6.21
CA LEU A 22 -32.91 -21.92 4.96
C LEU A 22 -32.86 -20.41 4.73
N CYS A 23 -33.08 -19.59 5.76
CA CYS A 23 -32.93 -18.13 5.68
C CYS A 23 -31.48 -17.73 5.44
N LEU A 24 -30.51 -18.41 6.05
CA LEU A 24 -29.08 -18.17 5.82
C LEU A 24 -28.70 -18.54 4.37
N TYR A 25 -29.19 -19.67 3.86
CA TYR A 25 -29.01 -20.13 2.47
C TYR A 25 -29.65 -19.18 1.48
N LEU A 26 -30.88 -18.74 1.73
CA LEU A 26 -31.56 -17.75 0.91
C LEU A 26 -30.78 -16.43 0.93
N HIS A 27 -30.20 -16.05 2.08
CA HIS A 27 -29.41 -14.84 2.20
C HIS A 27 -28.04 -14.96 1.53
N ILE A 28 -27.35 -16.10 1.60
CA ILE A 28 -26.09 -16.37 0.88
C ILE A 28 -26.34 -16.42 -0.63
N PHE A 29 -27.43 -17.07 -1.05
CA PHE A 29 -27.82 -17.17 -2.45
C PHE A 29 -28.29 -15.81 -3.00
N LEU A 30 -29.08 -15.04 -2.25
CA LEU A 30 -29.47 -13.67 -2.65
C LEU A 30 -28.29 -12.69 -2.59
N THR A 31 -27.43 -12.75 -1.59
CA THR A 31 -26.23 -11.88 -1.53
C THR A 31 -25.23 -12.25 -2.60
N GLY A 32 -25.14 -13.52 -3.01
CA GLY A 32 -24.42 -13.95 -4.21
C GLY A 32 -25.06 -13.47 -5.52
N LEU A 33 -26.40 -13.57 -5.64
CA LEU A 33 -27.15 -13.15 -6.84
C LEU A 33 -27.25 -11.63 -7.03
N CYS A 34 -27.42 -10.85 -5.95
CA CYS A 34 -27.46 -9.39 -6.01
C CYS A 34 -26.08 -8.78 -6.29
N PHE A 35 -24.99 -9.51 -6.00
CA PHE A 35 -23.63 -9.02 -6.21
C PHE A 35 -23.24 -8.87 -7.68
N ALA A 36 -23.74 -9.76 -8.56
CA ALA A 36 -23.38 -9.77 -9.97
C ALA A 36 -23.90 -8.55 -10.73
N ALA A 37 -24.98 -7.92 -10.26
CA ALA A 37 -25.56 -6.74 -10.90
C ALA A 37 -24.93 -5.42 -10.44
N GLU A 38 -24.52 -5.32 -9.17
CA GLU A 38 -24.13 -4.04 -8.58
C GLU A 38 -22.62 -3.78 -8.61
N MET A 39 -21.81 -4.85 -8.69
CA MET A 39 -20.36 -4.72 -8.87
C MET A 39 -19.96 -4.64 -10.35
N THR A 40 -20.80 -5.01 -11.31
CA THR A 40 -20.49 -4.97 -12.76
C THR A 40 -20.76 -3.61 -13.41
N SER A 41 -21.28 -2.63 -12.66
CA SER A 41 -21.81 -1.38 -13.20
C SER A 41 -20.80 -0.21 -13.24
N ASP A 42 -19.87 -0.12 -12.29
CA ASP A 42 -19.09 1.11 -12.13
C ASP A 42 -17.74 1.03 -12.88
N PRO A 43 -17.48 1.93 -13.85
CA PRO A 43 -16.17 2.05 -14.48
C PRO A 43 -15.10 2.35 -13.42
N ILE A 44 -13.91 1.76 -13.58
CA ILE A 44 -12.73 1.94 -12.71
C ILE A 44 -12.35 3.44 -12.55
N GLU A 45 -12.68 4.28 -13.54
CA GLU A 45 -12.53 5.74 -13.48
C GLU A 45 -13.27 6.41 -12.29
N GLN A 46 -14.27 5.76 -11.70
CA GLN A 46 -15.03 6.30 -10.57
C GLN A 46 -14.35 6.08 -9.19
N LEU A 47 -13.25 5.33 -9.12
CA LEU A 47 -12.53 5.04 -7.85
C LEU A 47 -11.48 6.09 -7.46
N ASN A 48 -11.54 7.30 -8.02
CA ASN A 48 -10.59 8.37 -7.75
C ASN A 48 -10.88 9.18 -6.46
N SER A 49 -11.94 8.84 -5.72
CA SER A 49 -12.31 9.51 -4.47
C SER A 49 -12.06 8.62 -3.26
N ILE A 50 -11.58 9.24 -2.17
CA ILE A 50 -11.38 8.59 -0.85
C ILE A 50 -12.67 7.93 -0.37
N GLU A 51 -13.81 8.59 -0.55
CA GLU A 51 -15.13 8.10 -0.13
C GLU A 51 -15.51 6.82 -0.88
N ASN A 52 -15.32 6.81 -2.20
CA ASN A 52 -15.65 5.67 -3.04
C ASN A 52 -14.78 4.45 -2.71
N VAL A 53 -13.47 4.63 -2.54
CA VAL A 53 -12.56 3.53 -2.17
C VAL A 53 -12.89 3.01 -0.77
N THR A 54 -13.22 3.90 0.18
CA THR A 54 -13.60 3.51 1.54
C THR A 54 -14.90 2.70 1.55
N ALA A 55 -15.89 3.11 0.76
CA ALA A 55 -17.14 2.36 0.61
C ALA A 55 -16.90 0.95 0.06
N LYS A 56 -16.03 0.79 -0.95
CA LYS A 56 -15.69 -0.54 -1.49
C LYS A 56 -14.93 -1.40 -0.48
N ILE A 57 -14.03 -0.82 0.35
CA ILE A 57 -13.36 -1.56 1.44
C ILE A 57 -14.39 -2.11 2.43
N ASN A 58 -15.36 -1.29 2.84
CA ASN A 58 -16.42 -1.70 3.77
C ASN A 58 -17.28 -2.82 3.16
N GLN A 59 -17.68 -2.68 1.89
CA GLN A 59 -18.42 -3.72 1.19
C GLN A 59 -17.67 -5.06 1.12
N ILE A 60 -16.35 -5.04 0.90
CA ILE A 60 -15.52 -6.27 0.91
C ILE A 60 -15.43 -6.84 2.33
N ASN A 61 -15.31 -6.00 3.37
CA ASN A 61 -15.28 -6.44 4.77
C ASN A 61 -16.59 -7.11 5.20
N ASP A 62 -17.74 -6.54 4.85
CA ASP A 62 -19.05 -7.13 5.15
C ASP A 62 -19.17 -8.52 4.50
N ARG A 63 -18.66 -8.66 3.27
CA ARG A 63 -18.63 -9.93 2.54
C ARG A 63 -17.68 -10.95 3.18
N LEU A 64 -16.47 -10.55 3.56
CA LEU A 64 -15.53 -11.42 4.26
C LEU A 64 -16.09 -11.90 5.60
N THR A 65 -16.82 -11.03 6.30
CA THR A 65 -17.49 -11.36 7.56
C THR A 65 -18.62 -12.37 7.34
N THR A 66 -19.45 -12.13 6.32
CA THR A 66 -20.55 -13.02 5.95
C THR A 66 -20.04 -14.39 5.54
N LEU A 67 -19.06 -14.46 4.64
CA LEU A 67 -18.49 -15.72 4.16
C LEU A 67 -17.66 -16.44 5.23
N GLY A 68 -17.02 -15.70 6.14
CA GLY A 68 -16.29 -16.27 7.27
C GLY A 68 -17.17 -16.88 8.37
N ALA A 69 -18.46 -16.51 8.42
CA ALA A 69 -19.43 -17.06 9.37
C ALA A 69 -20.01 -18.42 8.91
N VAL A 70 -19.77 -18.83 7.66
CA VAL A 70 -20.33 -20.08 7.08
C VAL A 70 -19.26 -21.18 7.08
N LYS A 71 -19.70 -22.43 7.28
CA LYS A 71 -18.79 -23.60 7.22
C LYS A 71 -18.33 -23.85 5.78
N SER A 72 -17.01 -23.81 5.56
CA SER A 72 -16.37 -23.97 4.25
C SER A 72 -16.85 -25.22 3.48
N ASP A 73 -16.93 -26.38 4.14
CA ASP A 73 -17.37 -27.63 3.52
C ASP A 73 -18.81 -27.60 2.99
N GLN A 74 -19.70 -26.87 3.66
CA GLN A 74 -21.12 -26.80 3.27
C GLN A 74 -21.32 -25.92 2.03
N VAL A 75 -20.59 -24.81 1.94
CA VAL A 75 -20.63 -23.93 0.77
C VAL A 75 -19.94 -24.59 -0.41
N ALA A 76 -18.78 -25.23 -0.19
CA ALA A 76 -18.08 -25.98 -1.22
C ALA A 76 -18.99 -27.05 -1.86
N GLN A 77 -19.74 -27.79 -1.04
CA GLN A 77 -20.70 -28.79 -1.51
C GLN A 77 -21.86 -28.20 -2.32
N GLU A 78 -22.40 -27.06 -1.90
CA GLU A 78 -23.51 -26.35 -2.58
C GLU A 78 -23.12 -25.84 -3.98
N PHE A 79 -21.91 -25.29 -4.10
CA PHE A 79 -21.40 -24.77 -5.37
C PHE A 79 -20.68 -25.83 -6.22
N GLY A 80 -20.58 -27.07 -5.72
CA GLY A 80 -19.93 -28.18 -6.42
C GLY A 80 -18.42 -27.99 -6.58
N VAL A 81 -17.79 -27.24 -5.68
CA VAL A 81 -16.35 -26.91 -5.69
C VAL A 81 -15.63 -27.56 -4.52
N SER A 82 -14.30 -27.58 -4.55
CA SER A 82 -13.52 -28.06 -3.42
C SER A 82 -13.50 -27.03 -2.27
N THR A 83 -13.29 -27.50 -1.05
CA THR A 83 -13.05 -26.63 0.12
C THR A 83 -11.83 -25.72 -0.11
N GLU A 84 -10.81 -26.22 -0.82
CA GLU A 84 -9.63 -25.46 -1.23
C GLU A 84 -9.98 -24.30 -2.17
N ASP A 85 -10.85 -24.51 -3.15
CA ASP A 85 -11.31 -23.45 -4.06
C ASP A 85 -12.12 -22.37 -3.31
N PHE A 86 -12.86 -22.77 -2.28
CA PHE A 86 -13.56 -21.83 -1.40
C PHE A 86 -12.58 -20.97 -0.60
N ASP A 87 -11.61 -21.59 0.07
CA ASP A 87 -10.60 -20.91 0.87
C ASP A 87 -9.70 -20.00 0.01
N LYS A 88 -9.43 -20.42 -1.23
CA LYS A 88 -8.73 -19.60 -2.22
C LYS A 88 -9.52 -18.34 -2.57
N ARG A 89 -10.83 -18.45 -2.81
CA ARG A 89 -11.68 -17.28 -3.09
C ARG A 89 -11.73 -16.31 -1.92
N LEU A 90 -11.76 -16.82 -0.68
CA LEU A 90 -11.63 -15.98 0.51
C LEU A 90 -10.29 -15.25 0.55
N THR A 91 -9.21 -15.92 0.16
CA THR A 91 -7.88 -15.31 0.06
C THR A 91 -7.86 -14.21 -1.01
N ASP A 92 -8.41 -14.46 -2.20
CA ASP A 92 -8.51 -13.48 -3.28
C ASP A 92 -9.32 -12.24 -2.85
N LEU A 93 -10.40 -12.41 -2.06
CA LEU A 93 -11.15 -11.29 -1.50
C LEU A 93 -10.34 -10.47 -0.48
N ARG A 94 -9.52 -11.12 0.36
CA ARG A 94 -8.61 -10.41 1.27
C ARG A 94 -7.54 -9.63 0.52
N MET A 95 -7.00 -10.21 -0.56
CA MET A 95 -6.05 -9.55 -1.45
C MET A 95 -6.69 -8.34 -2.14
N LEU A 96 -7.92 -8.48 -2.65
CA LEU A 96 -8.68 -7.37 -3.23
C LEU A 96 -8.90 -6.24 -2.22
N ARG A 97 -9.21 -6.56 -0.95
CA ARG A 97 -9.30 -5.55 0.11
C ARG A 97 -7.98 -4.83 0.32
N SER A 98 -6.88 -5.58 0.46
CA SER A 98 -5.55 -4.99 0.64
C SER A 98 -5.15 -4.10 -0.54
N ALA A 99 -5.52 -4.47 -1.76
CA ALA A 99 -5.31 -3.63 -2.95
C ALA A 99 -6.06 -2.29 -2.83
N HIS A 100 -7.32 -2.29 -2.39
CA HIS A 100 -8.08 -1.06 -2.16
C HIS A 100 -7.51 -0.20 -1.02
N GLU A 101 -7.04 -0.83 0.06
CA GLU A 101 -6.34 -0.10 1.14
C GLU A 101 -5.10 0.61 0.60
N ARG A 102 -4.27 -0.07 -0.21
CA ARG A 102 -3.11 0.55 -0.88
C ARG A 102 -3.51 1.67 -1.83
N LEU A 103 -4.57 1.51 -2.60
CA LEU A 103 -5.12 2.58 -3.45
C LEU A 103 -5.52 3.80 -2.61
N LEU A 104 -6.16 3.59 -1.47
CA LEU A 104 -6.54 4.68 -0.56
C LEU A 104 -5.30 5.44 -0.06
N TYR A 105 -4.24 4.72 0.33
CA TYR A 105 -2.98 5.34 0.74
C TYR A 105 -2.31 6.11 -0.41
N SER A 106 -2.29 5.57 -1.63
CA SER A 106 -1.66 6.24 -2.78
C SER A 106 -2.39 7.53 -3.16
N ILE A 107 -3.73 7.55 -3.10
CA ILE A 107 -4.53 8.77 -3.32
C ILE A 107 -4.18 9.85 -2.28
N LYS A 108 -4.14 9.50 -1.00
CA LYS A 108 -3.78 10.45 0.08
C LYS A 108 -2.36 10.98 -0.05
N ALA A 109 -1.42 10.11 -0.39
CA ALA A 109 -0.02 10.49 -0.57
C ALA A 109 0.16 11.43 -1.78
N LEU A 110 -0.56 11.17 -2.89
CA LEU A 110 -0.58 12.05 -4.05
C LEU A 110 -1.15 13.44 -3.70
N ASP A 111 -2.25 13.49 -2.94
CA ASP A 111 -2.84 14.77 -2.52
C ASP A 111 -1.91 15.57 -1.61
N THR A 112 -1.26 14.88 -0.66
CA THR A 112 -0.23 15.49 0.21
C THR A 112 0.90 16.10 -0.62
N SER A 113 1.44 15.35 -1.59
CA SER A 113 2.51 15.83 -2.49
C SER A 113 2.09 17.06 -3.30
N LYS A 114 0.83 17.13 -3.76
CA LYS A 114 0.29 18.32 -4.44
C LYS A 114 0.23 19.53 -3.51
N ASN A 115 -0.17 19.34 -2.27
CA ASN A 115 -0.20 20.41 -1.27
C ASN A 115 1.22 20.90 -0.92
N ASP A 116 2.19 19.98 -0.83
CA ASP A 116 3.59 20.33 -0.60
C ASP A 116 4.17 21.18 -1.75
N VAL A 117 3.77 20.91 -3.01
CA VAL A 117 4.15 21.75 -4.16
C VAL A 117 3.63 23.18 -3.99
N LEU A 118 2.40 23.36 -3.53
CA LEU A 118 1.84 24.70 -3.29
C LEU A 118 2.62 25.41 -2.18
N SER A 119 2.96 24.71 -1.10
CA SER A 119 3.76 25.25 0.01
C SER A 119 5.18 25.66 -0.42
N VAL A 120 5.88 24.84 -1.21
CA VAL A 120 7.21 25.19 -1.74
C VAL A 120 7.12 26.36 -2.72
N LYS A 121 6.10 26.38 -3.58
CA LYS A 121 5.87 27.48 -4.52
C LYS A 121 5.63 28.79 -3.78
N GLU A 122 4.80 28.78 -2.74
CA GLU A 122 4.56 29.95 -1.89
C GLU A 122 5.85 30.43 -1.22
N ARG A 123 6.66 29.52 -0.67
CA ARG A 123 7.98 29.86 -0.10
C ARG A 123 8.91 30.51 -1.14
N TYR A 124 8.92 30.00 -2.36
CA TYR A 124 9.73 30.55 -3.44
C TYR A 124 9.27 31.96 -3.85
N GLU A 125 7.97 32.20 -3.98
CA GLU A 125 7.43 33.54 -4.28
C GLU A 125 7.65 34.52 -3.12
N ASN A 126 7.50 34.07 -1.88
CA ASN A 126 7.83 34.86 -0.69
C ASN A 126 9.32 35.24 -0.66
N TYR A 127 10.21 34.31 -1.04
CA TYR A 127 11.64 34.61 -1.18
C TYR A 127 11.89 35.67 -2.27
N LYS A 128 11.25 35.55 -3.44
CA LYS A 128 11.40 36.55 -4.51
C LYS A 128 10.96 37.95 -4.12
N THR A 129 9.91 38.05 -3.30
CA THR A 129 9.32 39.34 -2.92
C THR A 129 9.99 39.96 -1.69
N ARG A 130 10.41 39.15 -0.72
CA ARG A 130 10.91 39.61 0.59
C ARG A 130 12.40 39.34 0.81
N GLY A 131 13.02 38.53 -0.05
CA GLY A 131 14.41 38.07 0.10
C GLY A 131 14.57 37.02 1.19
N MET A 132 15.81 36.90 1.69
CA MET A 132 16.14 35.98 2.78
C MET A 132 15.46 36.39 4.09
N ILE A 133 14.91 35.41 4.82
CA ILE A 133 14.33 35.62 6.16
C ILE A 133 15.43 36.05 7.14
N THR A 134 16.55 35.33 7.13
CA THR A 134 17.76 35.69 7.89
C THR A 134 18.47 36.84 7.20
N LYS A 135 18.88 37.86 7.95
CA LYS A 135 19.61 39.01 7.40
C LYS A 135 21.11 38.74 7.37
N ALA A 136 21.77 39.31 6.37
CA ALA A 136 23.24 39.34 6.27
C ALA A 136 23.88 40.11 7.45
N PRO A 137 25.17 39.86 7.76
CA PRO A 137 26.05 38.90 7.10
C PRO A 137 25.80 37.45 7.53
N TYR A 138 26.08 36.50 6.63
CA TYR A 138 25.85 35.07 6.86
C TYR A 138 27.12 34.36 7.33
N THR A 139 26.96 33.35 8.18
CA THR A 139 28.05 32.53 8.70
C THR A 139 28.35 31.32 7.80
N LEU A 140 29.48 30.65 8.03
CA LEU A 140 29.85 29.44 7.29
C LEU A 140 28.87 28.29 7.59
N THR A 141 28.48 28.12 8.86
CA THR A 141 27.49 27.08 9.23
C THR A 141 26.15 27.27 8.51
N PHE A 142 25.73 28.51 8.28
CA PHE A 142 24.51 28.78 7.53
C PHE A 142 24.64 28.35 6.06
N LEU A 143 25.79 28.61 5.45
CA LEU A 143 26.09 28.14 4.10
C LEU A 143 26.13 26.61 4.02
N ASP A 144 26.78 25.95 4.99
CA ASP A 144 26.88 24.49 5.04
C ASP A 144 25.50 23.83 5.15
N THR A 145 24.60 24.42 5.96
CA THR A 145 23.22 23.94 6.11
C THR A 145 22.47 23.96 4.77
N ILE A 146 22.60 25.05 4.00
CA ILE A 146 21.95 25.19 2.69
C ILE A 146 22.58 24.23 1.66
N GLN A 147 23.90 24.01 1.71
CA GLN A 147 24.58 23.04 0.83
C GLN A 147 24.19 21.59 1.15
N GLU A 148 24.02 21.26 2.43
CA GLU A 148 23.51 19.97 2.85
C GLU A 148 22.08 19.76 2.36
N GLU A 149 21.22 20.78 2.50
CA GLU A 149 19.85 20.72 1.99
C GLU A 149 19.81 20.54 0.46
N LEU A 150 20.66 21.27 -0.27
CA LEU A 150 20.81 21.13 -1.71
C LEU A 150 21.21 19.69 -2.09
N SER A 151 22.24 19.16 -1.45
CA SER A 151 22.72 17.79 -1.65
C SER A 151 21.64 16.74 -1.32
N ASN A 152 20.83 17.00 -0.28
CA ASN A 152 19.71 16.14 0.10
C ASN A 152 18.62 16.13 -0.97
N VAL A 153 18.26 17.29 -1.51
CA VAL A 153 17.24 17.39 -2.56
C VAL A 153 17.71 16.73 -3.86
N GLU A 154 18.99 16.91 -4.26
CA GLU A 154 19.56 16.25 -5.43
C GLU A 154 19.55 14.71 -5.29
N ARG A 155 19.97 14.18 -4.12
CA ARG A 155 19.90 12.75 -3.84
C ARG A 155 18.46 12.21 -3.88
N ARG A 156 17.50 12.96 -3.32
CA ARG A 156 16.07 12.59 -3.39
C ARG A 156 15.59 12.52 -4.83
N GLN A 157 15.98 13.47 -5.68
CA GLN A 157 15.59 13.46 -7.09
C GLN A 157 16.09 12.23 -7.85
N LEU A 158 17.35 11.83 -7.63
CA LEU A 158 17.91 10.60 -8.20
C LEU A 158 17.11 9.36 -7.75
N ASN A 159 16.79 9.29 -6.46
CA ASN A 159 16.01 8.17 -5.90
C ASN A 159 14.58 8.12 -6.46
N ILE A 160 13.95 9.28 -6.68
CA ILE A 160 12.63 9.38 -7.31
C ILE A 160 12.68 8.78 -8.73
N ASP A 161 13.67 9.17 -9.54
CA ASP A 161 13.79 8.70 -10.91
C ASP A 161 14.01 7.17 -10.99
N LEU A 162 14.90 6.64 -10.14
CA LEU A 162 15.13 5.19 -10.06
C LEU A 162 13.87 4.43 -9.63
N THR A 163 13.15 4.95 -8.63
CA THR A 163 11.93 4.30 -8.12
C THR A 163 10.81 4.33 -9.15
N ALA A 164 10.64 5.45 -9.87
CA ALA A 164 9.68 5.57 -10.96
C ALA A 164 10.00 4.59 -12.11
N GLU A 165 11.28 4.37 -12.42
CA GLU A 165 11.69 3.39 -13.43
C GLU A 165 11.33 1.95 -13.02
N VAL A 166 11.58 1.58 -11.76
CA VAL A 166 11.19 0.26 -11.21
C VAL A 166 9.67 0.09 -11.30
N LEU A 167 8.90 1.09 -10.86
CA LEU A 167 7.43 1.03 -10.94
C LEU A 167 6.91 0.88 -12.37
N ASN A 168 7.51 1.56 -13.35
CA ASN A 168 7.13 1.39 -14.76
C ASN A 168 7.35 -0.04 -15.26
N ARG A 169 8.45 -0.68 -14.87
CA ARG A 169 8.70 -2.10 -15.22
C ARG A 169 7.70 -3.03 -14.57
N GLU A 170 7.36 -2.80 -13.30
CA GLU A 170 6.33 -3.59 -12.63
C GLU A 170 4.94 -3.39 -13.24
N LEU A 171 4.61 -2.16 -13.65
CA LEU A 171 3.34 -1.84 -14.31
C LEU A 171 3.20 -2.57 -15.65
N LEU A 172 4.30 -2.74 -16.40
CA LEU A 172 4.30 -3.59 -17.60
C LEU A 172 3.96 -5.05 -17.27
N ALA A 173 4.61 -5.63 -16.25
CA ALA A 173 4.34 -6.99 -15.82
C ALA A 173 2.89 -7.17 -15.31
N ASP A 174 2.35 -6.18 -14.59
CA ASP A 174 0.97 -6.21 -14.12
C ASP A 174 -0.04 -6.10 -15.27
N ASN A 175 0.28 -5.33 -16.32
CA ASN A 175 -0.54 -5.26 -17.53
C ASN A 175 -0.53 -6.59 -18.31
N GLU A 176 0.61 -7.26 -18.39
CA GLU A 176 0.68 -8.62 -18.96
C GLU A 176 -0.16 -9.61 -18.14
N ARG A 177 -0.09 -9.52 -16.81
CA ARG A 177 -0.92 -10.31 -15.90
C ARG A 177 -2.41 -10.02 -16.11
N LEU A 178 -2.81 -8.76 -16.24
CA LEU A 178 -4.19 -8.35 -16.54
C LEU A 178 -4.68 -9.01 -17.85
N GLN A 179 -3.91 -8.88 -18.92
CA GLN A 179 -4.25 -9.51 -20.21
C GLN A 179 -4.38 -11.04 -20.10
N SER A 180 -3.52 -11.68 -19.30
CA SER A 180 -3.60 -13.13 -19.08
C SER A 180 -4.88 -13.54 -18.35
N LEU A 181 -5.31 -12.75 -17.36
CA LEU A 181 -6.55 -12.97 -16.61
C LEU A 181 -7.78 -12.70 -17.49
N GLU A 182 -7.75 -11.67 -18.32
CA GLU A 182 -8.84 -11.38 -19.27
C GLU A 182 -9.01 -12.51 -20.29
N LYS A 183 -7.89 -13.04 -20.83
CA LYS A 183 -7.92 -14.23 -21.70
C LYS A 183 -8.50 -15.44 -20.97
N LYS A 184 -8.13 -15.64 -19.70
CA LYS A 184 -8.67 -16.72 -18.87
C LYS A 184 -10.18 -16.56 -18.64
N LYS A 185 -10.65 -15.35 -18.37
CA LYS A 185 -12.08 -15.02 -18.25
C LYS A 185 -12.83 -15.35 -19.55
N ARG A 186 -12.34 -14.87 -20.69
CA ARG A 186 -12.96 -15.16 -22.00
C ARG A 186 -13.08 -16.67 -22.26
N ARG A 187 -12.05 -17.47 -21.95
CA ARG A 187 -12.13 -18.93 -22.11
C ARG A 187 -13.19 -19.58 -21.21
N ILE A 188 -13.37 -19.07 -19.99
CA ILE A 188 -14.43 -19.54 -19.07
C ILE A 188 -15.81 -19.15 -19.59
N ASP A 189 -15.94 -17.96 -20.16
CA ASP A 189 -17.20 -17.46 -20.73
C ASP A 189 -17.53 -18.13 -22.09
N GLU A 190 -16.52 -18.53 -22.88
CA GLU A 190 -16.68 -19.25 -24.16
C GLU A 190 -17.00 -20.73 -23.98
N THR A 191 -16.63 -21.34 -22.84
CA THR A 191 -16.97 -22.74 -22.52
C THR A 191 -18.42 -22.92 -22.08
N VAL A 192 -19.28 -21.90 -22.24
CA VAL A 192 -20.74 -21.94 -22.00
C VAL A 192 -21.42 -22.89 -22.99
N SER A 193 -21.38 -24.17 -22.67
CA SER A 193 -22.23 -25.22 -23.24
C SER A 193 -22.57 -26.30 -22.20
N ALA A 194 -22.61 -25.93 -20.92
CA ALA A 194 -23.02 -26.82 -19.85
C ALA A 194 -24.56 -26.99 -19.86
N LYS A 195 -25.01 -28.20 -20.19
CA LYS A 195 -26.44 -28.56 -20.26
C LYS A 195 -27.08 -28.79 -18.88
N ASP A 196 -26.30 -28.95 -17.83
CA ASP A 196 -26.77 -29.26 -16.47
C ASP A 196 -26.56 -28.10 -15.48
N ALA A 197 -27.52 -27.92 -14.56
CA ALA A 197 -27.56 -26.81 -13.61
C ALA A 197 -26.41 -26.81 -12.59
N LYS A 198 -25.85 -27.99 -12.26
CA LYS A 198 -24.73 -28.11 -11.33
C LYS A 198 -23.44 -27.58 -11.96
N SER A 199 -23.16 -27.97 -13.20
CA SER A 199 -22.03 -27.44 -13.98
C SER A 199 -22.13 -25.93 -14.20
N GLN A 200 -23.33 -25.38 -14.43
CA GLN A 200 -23.55 -23.93 -14.50
C GLN A 200 -23.20 -23.20 -13.20
N THR A 201 -23.53 -23.79 -12.05
CA THR A 201 -23.25 -23.20 -10.72
C THR A 201 -21.75 -23.16 -10.43
N THR A 202 -21.05 -24.25 -10.72
CA THR A 202 -19.58 -24.34 -10.59
C THR A 202 -18.87 -23.40 -11.58
N GLN A 203 -19.35 -23.29 -12.81
CA GLN A 203 -18.80 -22.36 -13.79
C GLN A 203 -18.97 -20.90 -13.35
N ARG A 204 -20.15 -20.54 -12.83
CA ARG A 204 -20.40 -19.20 -12.25
C ARG A 204 -19.43 -18.91 -11.11
N TRP A 205 -19.18 -19.87 -10.22
CA TRP A 205 -18.20 -19.73 -9.14
C TRP A 205 -16.80 -19.37 -9.65
N HIS A 206 -16.32 -20.09 -10.67
CA HIS A 206 -15.02 -19.81 -11.27
C HIS A 206 -14.97 -18.46 -11.99
N SER A 207 -16.03 -18.09 -12.74
CA SER A 207 -16.12 -16.78 -13.41
C SER A 207 -16.04 -15.63 -12.39
N GLU A 208 -16.82 -15.70 -11.31
CA GLU A 208 -16.79 -14.68 -10.25
C GLU A 208 -15.45 -14.62 -9.50
N THR A 209 -14.75 -15.76 -9.37
CA THR A 209 -13.41 -15.79 -8.77
C THR A 209 -12.39 -15.07 -9.65
N ILE A 210 -12.46 -15.27 -10.97
CA ILE A 210 -11.61 -14.54 -11.92
C ILE A 210 -11.95 -13.05 -11.94
N ASP A 211 -13.21 -12.67 -11.76
CA ASP A 211 -13.60 -11.27 -11.65
C ASP A 211 -13.00 -10.57 -10.42
N ILE A 212 -12.87 -11.28 -9.30
CA ILE A 212 -12.18 -10.76 -8.11
C ILE A 212 -10.71 -10.50 -8.43
N GLN A 213 -10.03 -11.46 -9.07
CA GLN A 213 -8.62 -11.35 -9.45
C GLN A 213 -8.38 -10.25 -10.49
N LEU A 214 -9.29 -10.08 -11.45
CA LEU A 214 -9.25 -9.00 -12.44
C LEU A 214 -9.35 -7.63 -11.79
N ARG A 215 -10.30 -7.45 -10.86
CA ARG A 215 -10.40 -6.19 -10.11
C ARG A 215 -9.16 -5.95 -9.27
N GLU A 216 -8.63 -6.98 -8.61
CA GLU A 216 -7.42 -6.85 -7.80
C GLU A 216 -6.27 -6.27 -8.63
N ILE A 217 -5.99 -6.86 -9.79
CA ILE A 217 -4.88 -6.39 -10.63
C ILE A 217 -5.14 -4.99 -11.22
N GLN A 218 -6.39 -4.66 -11.56
CA GLN A 218 -6.76 -3.32 -12.03
C GLN A 218 -6.51 -2.25 -10.96
N ILE A 219 -6.87 -2.55 -9.70
CA ILE A 219 -6.64 -1.66 -8.57
C ILE A 219 -5.14 -1.51 -8.26
N ILE A 220 -4.37 -2.60 -8.40
CA ILE A 220 -2.90 -2.55 -8.28
C ILE A 220 -2.31 -1.62 -9.35
N ILE A 221 -2.73 -1.75 -10.61
CA ILE A 221 -2.27 -0.90 -11.71
C ILE A 221 -2.61 0.57 -11.40
N GLN A 222 -3.86 0.87 -11.05
CA GLN A 222 -4.29 2.23 -10.70
C GLN A 222 -3.51 2.82 -9.51
N THR A 223 -3.17 1.98 -8.53
CA THR A 223 -2.33 2.38 -7.38
C THR A 223 -0.94 2.81 -7.86
N LYS A 224 -0.30 2.01 -8.72
CA LYS A 224 1.03 2.32 -9.27
C LYS A 224 1.00 3.55 -10.18
N GLU A 225 -0.06 3.75 -10.95
CA GLU A 225 -0.25 4.98 -11.73
C GLU A 225 -0.35 6.23 -10.83
N ASN A 226 -1.05 6.13 -9.69
CA ASN A 226 -1.09 7.22 -8.71
C ASN A 226 0.28 7.49 -8.08
N GLU A 227 1.06 6.43 -7.78
CA GLU A 227 2.43 6.56 -7.29
C GLU A 227 3.35 7.21 -8.33
N LEU A 228 3.25 6.85 -9.60
CA LEU A 228 3.99 7.51 -10.69
C LEU A 228 3.63 9.00 -10.78
N LYS A 229 2.33 9.36 -10.78
CA LYS A 229 1.88 10.76 -10.74
C LYS A 229 2.42 11.50 -9.51
N ARG A 230 2.52 10.81 -8.36
CA ARG A 230 3.10 11.37 -7.14
C ARG A 230 4.58 11.65 -7.33
N TYR A 231 5.35 10.70 -7.84
CA TYR A 231 6.78 10.88 -8.11
C TYR A 231 7.05 11.99 -9.13
N GLU A 232 6.23 12.12 -10.17
CA GLU A 232 6.30 13.28 -11.09
C GLU A 232 6.05 14.61 -10.36
N THR A 233 5.12 14.63 -9.40
CA THR A 233 4.80 15.80 -8.58
C THR A 233 5.96 16.13 -7.64
N GLU A 234 6.53 15.13 -6.97
CA GLU A 234 7.72 15.27 -6.12
C GLU A 234 8.95 15.72 -6.90
N LYS A 235 9.09 15.28 -8.16
CA LYS A 235 10.16 15.77 -9.05
C LYS A 235 10.02 17.26 -9.35
N LYS A 236 8.79 17.73 -9.62
CA LYS A 236 8.51 19.18 -9.80
C LYS A 236 8.79 19.95 -8.51
N LEU A 237 8.42 19.39 -7.36
CA LEU A 237 8.72 19.96 -6.05
C LEU A 237 10.24 20.10 -5.83
N ALA A 238 10.99 19.02 -6.08
CA ALA A 238 12.44 19.00 -5.94
C ALA A 238 13.11 20.05 -6.86
N ALA A 239 12.65 20.19 -8.10
CA ALA A 239 13.16 21.19 -9.02
C ALA A 239 12.93 22.63 -8.52
N LEU A 240 11.73 22.94 -8.00
CA LEU A 240 11.44 24.25 -7.39
C LEU A 240 12.31 24.50 -6.16
N HIS A 241 12.49 23.48 -5.32
CA HIS A 241 13.29 23.59 -4.12
C HIS A 241 14.78 23.81 -4.44
N LEU A 242 15.32 23.11 -5.45
CA LEU A 242 16.69 23.32 -5.93
C LEU A 242 16.88 24.73 -6.51
N ALA A 243 15.91 25.25 -7.25
CA ALA A 243 15.97 26.61 -7.77
C ALA A 243 16.06 27.63 -6.62
N LEU A 244 15.20 27.50 -5.60
CA LEU A 244 15.24 28.32 -4.40
C LEU A 244 16.61 28.26 -3.71
N LEU A 245 17.09 27.06 -3.38
CA LEU A 245 18.35 26.88 -2.65
C LEU A 245 19.55 27.40 -3.44
N LYS A 246 19.56 27.27 -4.77
CA LYS A 246 20.62 27.83 -5.63
C LYS A 246 20.63 29.36 -5.60
N GLU A 247 19.47 30.01 -5.67
CA GLU A 247 19.37 31.47 -5.54
C GLU A 247 19.84 31.93 -4.15
N GLN A 248 19.38 31.26 -3.09
CA GLN A 248 19.79 31.55 -1.72
C GLN A 248 21.31 31.39 -1.53
N THR A 249 21.89 30.32 -2.07
CA THR A 249 23.34 30.08 -2.04
C THR A 249 24.11 31.23 -2.68
N GLY A 250 23.64 31.76 -3.81
CA GLY A 250 24.25 32.92 -4.47
C GLY A 250 24.28 34.16 -3.57
N VAL A 251 23.14 34.46 -2.91
CA VAL A 251 23.03 35.59 -1.97
C VAL A 251 23.92 35.39 -0.75
N ILE A 252 23.95 34.18 -0.18
CA ILE A 252 24.76 33.85 0.99
C ILE A 252 26.24 34.03 0.69
N LYS A 253 26.72 33.47 -0.42
CA LYS A 253 28.14 33.58 -0.84
C LYS A 253 28.57 35.03 -1.04
N ALA A 254 27.70 35.88 -1.56
CA ALA A 254 27.98 37.31 -1.75
C ALA A 254 28.03 38.11 -0.44
N ASN A 255 27.46 37.60 0.65
CA ASN A 255 27.33 38.30 1.93
C ASN A 255 27.89 37.49 3.12
N LEU A 256 28.84 36.60 2.83
CA LEU A 256 29.47 35.74 3.83
C LEU A 256 30.45 36.57 4.67
N ALA A 257 30.39 36.42 5.99
CA ALA A 257 31.38 37.01 6.89
C ALA A 257 31.94 35.95 7.86
N PHE A 258 33.20 36.14 8.22
CA PHE A 258 33.82 35.34 9.27
C PHE A 258 33.19 35.68 10.63
N ASP A 259 32.78 34.64 11.36
CA ASP A 259 32.30 34.73 12.73
C ASP A 259 33.15 33.80 13.61
N PRO A 260 33.94 34.33 14.56
CA PRO A 260 34.74 33.52 15.49
C PRO A 260 33.91 32.56 16.34
N GLN A 261 32.68 32.94 16.69
CA GLN A 261 31.79 32.10 17.48
C GLN A 261 31.31 30.91 16.63
N ASP A 262 31.01 31.17 15.35
CA ASP A 262 30.65 30.12 14.38
C ASP A 262 31.76 29.08 14.25
N LEU A 263 33.02 29.53 14.12
CA LEU A 263 34.18 28.62 14.06
C LEU A 263 34.31 27.78 15.34
N ASN A 264 34.16 28.38 16.52
CA ASN A 264 34.22 27.65 17.78
C ASN A 264 33.11 26.59 17.88
N ASN A 265 31.88 26.97 17.50
CA ASN A 265 30.75 26.04 17.48
C ASN A 265 30.99 24.88 16.50
N GLN A 266 31.55 25.15 15.31
CA GLN A 266 31.92 24.12 14.34
C GLN A 266 33.00 23.17 14.89
N LEU A 267 34.04 23.72 15.52
CA LEU A 267 35.10 22.91 16.13
C LEU A 267 34.56 21.99 17.23
N ASP A 268 33.64 22.49 18.06
CA ASP A 268 33.02 21.69 19.11
C ASP A 268 32.09 20.61 18.54
N SER A 269 31.32 20.92 17.50
CA SER A 269 30.51 19.92 16.78
C SER A 269 31.38 18.82 16.14
N VAL A 270 32.54 19.17 15.56
CA VAL A 270 33.48 18.19 14.99
C VAL A 270 34.08 17.30 16.07
N LYS A 271 34.41 17.85 17.24
CA LYS A 271 34.90 17.06 18.38
C LYS A 271 33.82 16.08 18.86
N GLU A 272 32.58 16.54 18.99
CA GLU A 272 31.45 15.72 19.40
C GLU A 272 31.19 14.57 18.41
N LYS A 273 31.10 14.87 17.11
CA LYS A 273 30.98 13.85 16.04
C LYS A 273 32.14 12.86 16.06
N ARG A 274 33.37 13.32 16.30
CA ARG A 274 34.53 12.42 16.44
C ARG A 274 34.38 11.48 17.63
N THR A 275 33.89 11.97 18.76
CA THR A 275 33.63 11.14 19.94
C THR A 275 32.52 10.13 19.68
N GLU A 276 31.43 10.54 19.02
CA GLU A 276 30.32 9.66 18.67
C GLU A 276 30.75 8.56 17.68
N LEU A 277 31.46 8.92 16.61
CA LEU A 277 32.02 7.96 15.66
C LEU A 277 33.01 7.00 16.32
N GLY A 278 33.77 7.47 17.31
CA GLY A 278 34.66 6.62 18.11
C GLY A 278 33.89 5.56 18.90
N LYS A 279 32.77 5.94 19.53
CA LYS A 279 31.87 5.00 20.23
C LYS A 279 31.24 4.01 19.26
N GLU A 280 30.78 4.49 18.11
CA GLU A 280 30.13 3.64 17.11
C GLU A 280 31.12 2.64 16.48
N THR A 281 32.34 3.07 16.20
CA THR A 281 33.41 2.19 15.71
C THR A 281 33.72 1.08 16.72
N GLU A 282 33.79 1.42 18.01
CA GLU A 282 34.05 0.43 19.06
C GLU A 282 32.87 -0.54 19.27
N ARG A 283 31.63 -0.03 19.17
CA ARG A 283 30.42 -0.85 19.18
C ARG A 283 30.44 -1.86 18.04
N LEU A 284 30.68 -1.38 16.81
CA LEU A 284 30.74 -2.23 15.61
C LEU A 284 31.87 -3.26 15.69
N ARG A 285 33.04 -2.87 16.21
CA ARG A 285 34.15 -3.81 16.48
C ARG A 285 33.73 -4.91 17.46
N SER A 286 33.10 -4.54 18.57
CA SER A 286 32.62 -5.49 19.58
C SER A 286 31.57 -6.45 18.99
N GLU A 287 30.66 -5.94 18.16
CA GLU A 287 29.67 -6.77 17.45
C GLU A 287 30.32 -7.72 16.46
N GLN A 288 31.30 -7.25 15.69
CA GLN A 288 32.07 -8.09 14.79
C GLN A 288 32.76 -9.23 15.54
N GLU A 289 33.43 -8.97 16.66
CA GLU A 289 34.09 -9.99 17.48
C GLU A 289 33.11 -11.04 18.05
N ILE A 290 31.89 -10.64 18.38
CA ILE A 290 30.84 -11.56 18.82
C ILE A 290 30.38 -12.45 17.66
N VAL A 291 30.17 -11.86 16.48
CA VAL A 291 29.75 -12.59 15.27
C VAL A 291 30.85 -13.57 14.84
N GLU A 292 32.10 -13.14 14.82
CA GLU A 292 33.25 -14.00 14.49
C GLU A 292 33.37 -15.17 15.46
N ARG A 293 33.27 -14.94 16.78
CA ARG A 293 33.28 -16.04 17.76
C ARG A 293 32.14 -17.04 17.54
N LYS A 294 30.93 -16.57 17.26
CA LYS A 294 29.77 -17.44 16.95
C LYS A 294 30.01 -18.22 15.66
N TRP A 295 30.54 -17.57 14.63
CA TRP A 295 30.88 -18.19 13.36
C TRP A 295 31.91 -19.32 13.56
N THR A 296 33.04 -19.04 14.21
CA THR A 296 34.08 -20.03 14.51
C THR A 296 33.52 -21.20 15.31
N SER A 297 32.76 -20.94 16.38
CA SER A 297 32.15 -21.99 17.21
C SER A 297 31.20 -22.89 16.42
N ASN A 298 30.39 -22.31 15.52
CA ASN A 298 29.49 -23.09 14.67
C ASN A 298 30.26 -23.92 13.64
N GLN A 299 31.32 -23.36 13.06
CA GLN A 299 32.19 -24.08 12.11
C GLN A 299 32.89 -25.27 12.78
N SER A 300 33.40 -25.10 14.00
CA SER A 300 33.98 -26.20 14.79
C SER A 300 32.95 -27.29 15.08
N ARG A 301 31.70 -26.89 15.36
CA ARG A 301 30.60 -27.82 15.67
C ARG A 301 30.07 -28.57 14.46
N CYS A 302 30.18 -28.01 13.26
CA CYS A 302 29.83 -28.70 12.00
C CYS A 302 30.95 -29.61 11.47
N ALA A 303 32.19 -29.42 11.96
CA ALA A 303 33.35 -30.22 11.57
C ALA A 303 33.65 -31.39 12.56
N SER A 304 32.89 -31.49 13.66
CA SER A 304 32.94 -32.58 14.64
C SER A 304 31.77 -33.53 14.43
#